data_AF-D8QJL1-F1
#
_entry.id   AF-D8QJL1-F1
#
_cell.length_a   1.000
_cell.length_b   1.000
_cell.length_c   1.000
_cell.angle_alpha   90.00
_cell.angle_beta   90.00
_cell.angle_gamma   90.00
#
_symmetry.space_group_name_H-M   'P 1'
#
loop_
_entity.id
_entity.type
_entity.pdbx_description
1 polymer ?
#
loop_
_entity_poly.entity_id
_entity_poly.type
_entity_poly.pdbx_seq_one_letter_code
_entity_poly.pdbx_strand_id
1 'polypeptide(L)'
;MEESRRISARLKREREELQLLTSLADQLCDIDPFPPGYNYSKTLKKLVGILEKPNRTAFSSLSSDPVIHSIMEQNIEVLDIIGLSFEAFGAISSAGRDDRMTSTVPLTSMRALWPHIIRWAVTLHPPLHRPTLPDGGSTVRRIIRAYFMMSLEGTPDANVFLQAHPILITHLIDLWLRFPQYIAASEPDALETVGMPISLMESLHHILVRKDTSPSGDDRALFVNHLRRALGGQHTAYTVMAQHTNYLVRLPHKPAFMDFPIQQQIWADHFNLMINVVSMLEFKRARIPGKAVFAVVAGATRCLDTVDTREGALLAIHLLDVLCQTASSNKALAYAMEAGVFDVLRKLEQSASEGAHLDGHIAGFIHFICAGLYQARVLRAFIRRHPRKLMPRLKPVPPTEVSWTSIATISDAARELYRQSHDLKEWKKDLIMSWCEFVHARRCTTARVAASGCTTLYIERLAVEKPGRGVFMARAISLDDTFFICSSTRFFIITAFSMIREQIIEALASRRKAVKPPLVTQPVIFFDLTNILSGGRSQVYLRTSYMPDATPRAHSTILSEVALRAGKHSITKTIPLILDLEDFGISQ
;
A
#
# COMPACT_ATOMS: atom_id res chain seq x y z
N MET A 1 -0.84 50.88 31.37
CA MET A 1 -0.01 51.56 30.34
C MET A 1 1.48 51.22 30.49
N GLU A 2 2.07 51.35 31.67
CA GLU A 2 3.51 51.07 31.85
C GLU A 2 3.87 49.59 31.62
N GLU A 3 3.06 48.65 32.09
CA GLU A 3 3.23 47.22 31.85
C GLU A 3 3.18 46.86 30.36
N SER A 4 2.22 47.41 29.61
CA SER A 4 2.12 47.23 28.16
C SER A 4 3.37 47.77 27.43
N ARG A 5 3.92 48.92 27.86
CA ARG A 5 5.20 49.43 27.31
C ARG A 5 6.38 48.51 27.63
N ARG A 6 6.43 47.94 28.85
CA ARG A 6 7.48 46.98 29.24
C ARG A 6 7.39 45.68 28.43
N ILE A 7 6.18 45.18 28.19
CA ILE A 7 5.94 43.99 27.36
C ILE A 7 6.37 44.25 25.93
N SER A 8 5.92 45.35 25.31
CA SER A 8 6.30 45.68 23.93
C SER A 8 7.82 45.89 23.77
N ALA A 9 8.47 46.58 24.72
CA ALA A 9 9.93 46.72 24.72
C ALA A 9 10.68 45.39 24.92
N ARG A 10 10.10 44.43 25.64
CA ARG A 10 10.65 43.06 25.74
C ARG A 10 10.50 42.31 24.43
N LEU A 11 9.29 42.30 23.85
CA LEU A 11 9.00 41.60 22.59
C LEU A 11 9.84 42.15 21.42
N LYS A 12 10.05 43.48 21.36
CA LYS A 12 10.93 44.09 20.37
C LYS A 12 12.38 43.59 20.48
N ARG A 13 12.94 43.53 21.70
CA ARG A 13 14.29 43.00 21.93
C ARG A 13 14.41 41.53 21.57
N GLU A 14 13.41 40.74 21.95
CA GLU A 14 13.35 39.32 21.59
C GLU A 14 13.28 39.13 20.07
N ARG A 15 12.51 39.96 19.36
CA ARG A 15 12.46 39.97 17.89
C ARG A 15 13.84 40.19 17.27
N GLU A 16 14.54 41.22 17.73
CA GLU A 16 15.86 41.59 17.23
C GLU A 16 16.90 40.48 17.49
N GLU A 17 16.88 39.87 18.68
CA GLU A 17 17.77 38.74 18.99
C GLU A 17 17.44 37.49 18.17
N LEU A 18 16.17 37.16 17.95
CA LEU A 18 15.75 36.02 17.13
C LEU A 18 16.12 36.21 15.66
N GLN A 19 15.89 37.40 15.09
CA GLN A 19 16.30 37.72 13.71
C GLN A 19 17.82 37.62 13.53
N LEU A 20 18.58 38.11 14.51
CA LEU A 20 20.03 37.97 14.51
C LEU A 20 20.44 36.50 14.55
N LEU A 21 19.82 35.68 15.40
CA LEU A 21 20.11 34.26 15.48
C LEU A 21 19.81 33.52 14.17
N THR A 22 18.68 33.82 13.52
CA THR A 22 18.33 33.26 12.20
C THR A 22 19.40 33.63 11.16
N SER A 23 19.74 34.91 11.03
CA SER A 23 20.75 35.35 10.05
C SER A 23 22.14 34.75 10.31
N LEU A 24 22.54 34.61 11.59
CA LEU A 24 23.79 33.94 11.93
C LEU A 24 23.76 32.45 11.55
N ALA A 25 22.63 31.77 11.74
CA ALA A 25 22.47 30.37 11.36
C ALA A 25 22.45 30.19 9.83
N ASP A 26 21.77 31.07 9.10
CA ASP A 26 21.74 31.05 7.63
C ASP A 26 23.13 31.30 7.03
N GLN A 27 23.93 32.18 7.62
CA GLN A 27 25.35 32.37 7.27
C GLN A 27 26.18 31.11 7.49
N LEU A 28 25.89 30.33 8.54
CA LEU A 28 26.62 29.09 8.83
C LEU A 28 26.22 27.94 7.90
N CYS A 29 25.01 28.00 7.33
CA CYS A 29 24.53 27.09 6.29
C CYS A 29 24.89 27.53 4.86
N ASP A 30 25.76 28.54 4.70
CA ASP A 30 26.15 29.10 3.41
C ASP A 30 24.96 29.63 2.57
N ILE A 31 23.82 29.94 3.22
CA ILE A 31 22.65 30.57 2.60
C ILE A 31 22.90 32.06 2.40
N ASP A 32 23.43 32.71 3.45
CA ASP A 32 23.78 34.13 3.45
C ASP A 32 25.30 34.32 3.47
N PRO A 33 25.85 35.32 2.76
CA PRO A 33 27.27 35.62 2.82
C PRO A 33 27.66 36.21 4.18
N PHE A 34 28.88 35.93 4.65
CA PHE A 34 29.41 36.54 5.85
C PHE A 34 29.61 38.06 5.67
N PRO A 35 29.24 38.89 6.68
CA PRO A 35 29.59 40.30 6.69
C PRO A 35 31.11 40.53 6.67
N PRO A 36 31.59 41.69 6.18
CA PRO A 36 33.01 42.02 6.22
C PRO A 36 33.62 41.86 7.62
N GLY A 37 34.72 41.11 7.71
CA GLY A 37 35.43 40.84 8.98
C GLY A 37 34.85 39.69 9.81
N TYR A 38 33.71 39.13 9.43
CA TYR A 38 33.18 37.87 9.95
C TYR A 38 33.66 36.68 9.12
N ASN A 39 33.73 35.54 9.78
CA ASN A 39 33.98 34.24 9.18
C ASN A 39 33.22 33.19 9.98
N TYR A 40 33.20 31.96 9.47
CA TYR A 40 32.51 30.84 10.10
C TYR A 40 32.72 30.73 11.62
N SER A 41 33.99 30.73 12.08
CA SER A 41 34.33 30.61 13.49
C SER A 41 33.81 31.79 14.34
N LYS A 42 33.93 33.02 13.85
CA LYS A 42 33.42 34.22 14.55
C LYS A 42 31.88 34.23 14.60
N THR A 43 31.23 33.84 13.52
CA THR A 43 29.76 33.75 13.43
C THR A 43 29.23 32.68 14.40
N LEU A 44 29.85 31.49 14.41
CA LEU A 44 29.53 30.41 15.34
C LEU A 44 29.73 30.83 16.80
N LYS A 45 30.88 31.44 17.13
CA LYS A 45 31.15 31.93 18.49
C LYS A 45 30.12 32.98 18.93
N LYS A 46 29.67 33.85 18.01
CA LYS A 46 28.64 34.85 18.30
C LYS A 46 27.27 34.19 18.53
N LEU A 47 26.89 33.23 17.70
CA LEU A 47 25.65 32.47 17.85
C LEU A 47 25.61 31.74 19.21
N VAL A 48 26.66 30.99 19.53
CA VAL A 48 26.78 30.28 20.82
C VAL A 48 26.78 31.26 21.98
N GLY A 49 27.52 32.37 21.87
CA GLY A 49 27.55 33.40 22.90
C GLY A 49 26.18 34.04 23.19
N ILE A 50 25.30 34.16 22.20
CA ILE A 50 23.91 34.62 22.40
C ILE A 50 23.09 33.52 23.08
N LEU A 51 23.22 32.27 22.63
CA LEU A 51 22.48 31.14 23.20
C LEU A 51 22.87 30.83 24.64
N GLU A 52 24.14 30.98 25.02
CA GLU A 52 24.62 30.67 26.37
C GLU A 52 24.50 31.85 27.35
N LYS A 53 24.12 33.04 26.85
CA LYS A 53 24.01 34.24 27.68
C LYS A 53 22.98 34.03 28.82
N PRO A 54 23.35 34.25 30.09
CA PRO A 54 22.40 34.21 31.18
C PRO A 54 21.35 35.31 30.97
N ASN A 55 20.07 34.96 31.19
CA ASN A 55 18.93 35.86 30.95
C ASN A 55 18.80 36.34 29.49
N ARG A 56 19.16 35.51 28.50
CA ARG A 56 18.88 35.79 27.08
C ARG A 56 17.40 36.13 26.87
N THR A 57 17.11 37.09 25.98
CA THR A 57 15.73 37.44 25.66
C THR A 57 15.16 36.56 24.56
N ALA A 58 16.02 36.02 23.68
CA ALA A 58 15.67 35.02 22.69
C ALA A 58 14.98 33.80 23.32
N PHE A 59 13.84 33.41 22.72
CA PHE A 59 12.97 32.31 23.15
C PHE A 59 12.28 32.51 24.51
N SER A 60 12.36 33.69 25.14
CA SER A 60 11.71 33.94 26.42
C SER A 60 10.18 33.82 26.34
N SER A 61 9.58 34.26 25.22
CA SER A 61 8.15 34.11 24.95
C SER A 61 7.80 32.65 24.64
N LEU A 62 8.65 31.94 23.88
CA LEU A 62 8.47 30.51 23.62
C LEU A 62 8.50 29.67 24.90
N SER A 63 9.43 29.96 25.82
CA SER A 63 9.52 29.25 27.10
C SER A 63 8.37 29.53 28.06
N SER A 64 7.60 30.60 27.84
CA SER A 64 6.43 30.94 28.67
C SER A 64 5.23 30.04 28.37
N ASP A 65 4.35 29.87 29.35
CA ASP A 65 3.09 29.14 29.17
C ASP A 65 2.12 29.93 28.27
N PRO A 66 1.45 29.29 27.30
CA PRO A 66 0.42 29.94 26.51
C PRO A 66 -0.76 30.31 27.42
N VAL A 67 -1.06 31.60 27.55
CA VAL A 67 -2.24 32.08 28.28
C VAL A 67 -3.44 32.05 27.32
N ILE A 68 -4.19 30.96 27.37
CA ILE A 68 -5.19 30.53 26.37
C ILE A 68 -6.36 31.54 26.17
N HIS A 69 -6.65 32.42 27.13
CA HIS A 69 -7.93 33.16 27.14
C HIS A 69 -7.88 34.69 26.98
N SER A 70 -6.72 35.36 27.07
CA SER A 70 -6.65 36.82 26.91
C SER A 70 -5.63 37.33 25.90
N ILE A 71 -4.63 36.53 25.54
CA ILE A 71 -3.52 36.96 24.67
C ILE A 71 -3.79 36.67 23.19
N MET A 72 -4.50 35.58 22.84
CA MET A 72 -4.69 35.19 21.44
C MET A 72 -5.61 36.15 20.65
N GLU A 73 -6.51 36.86 21.32
CA GLU A 73 -7.39 37.85 20.67
C GLU A 73 -6.82 39.27 20.65
N GLN A 74 -5.79 39.57 21.46
CA GLN A 74 -5.30 40.94 21.66
C GLN A 74 -3.80 41.16 21.39
N ASN A 75 -2.99 40.11 21.21
CA ASN A 75 -1.53 40.26 21.17
C ASN A 75 -0.89 39.55 19.96
N ILE A 76 -1.21 40.05 18.76
CA ILE A 76 -0.62 39.62 17.48
C ILE A 76 0.92 39.62 17.55
N GLU A 77 1.51 40.58 18.27
CA GLU A 77 2.96 40.68 18.45
C GLU A 77 3.56 39.42 19.10
N VAL A 78 2.89 38.82 20.09
CA VAL A 78 3.38 37.58 20.72
C VAL A 78 3.32 36.42 19.74
N LEU A 79 2.24 36.29 18.96
CA LEU A 79 2.11 35.23 17.96
C LEU A 79 3.19 35.34 16.88
N ASP A 80 3.50 36.56 16.43
CA ASP A 80 4.61 36.82 15.51
C ASP A 80 5.95 36.38 16.09
N ILE A 81 6.20 36.68 17.38
CA ILE A 81 7.43 36.27 18.07
C ILE A 81 7.52 34.74 18.20
N ILE A 82 6.42 34.04 18.47
CA ILE A 82 6.41 32.57 18.51
C ILE A 82 6.69 31.99 17.12
N GLY A 83 6.08 32.55 16.07
CA GLY A 83 6.37 32.17 14.69
C GLY A 83 7.85 32.35 14.33
N LEU A 84 8.42 33.50 14.68
CA LEU A 84 9.85 33.80 14.51
C LEU A 84 10.74 32.88 15.37
N SER A 85 10.27 32.49 16.55
CA SER A 85 10.98 31.52 17.41
C SER A 85 11.05 30.14 16.76
N PHE A 86 9.99 29.69 16.08
CA PHE A 86 10.03 28.44 15.31
C PHE A 86 11.01 28.50 14.14
N GLU A 87 11.05 29.65 13.44
CA GLU A 87 12.00 29.89 12.35
C GLU A 87 13.45 29.90 12.84
N ALA A 88 13.74 30.67 13.89
CA ALA A 88 15.07 30.74 14.49
C ALA A 88 15.52 29.37 15.03
N PHE A 89 14.63 28.63 15.72
CA PHE A 89 14.91 27.26 16.16
C PHE A 89 15.25 26.35 14.97
N GLY A 90 14.48 26.44 13.89
CA GLY A 90 14.70 25.64 12.69
C GLY A 90 16.05 25.95 12.02
N ALA A 91 16.37 27.22 11.83
CA ALA A 91 17.64 27.65 11.25
C ALA A 91 18.83 27.18 12.09
N ILE A 92 18.80 27.40 13.42
CA ILE A 92 19.87 26.97 14.33
C ILE A 92 20.01 25.45 14.34
N SER A 93 18.88 24.72 14.36
CA SER A 93 18.90 23.25 14.35
C SER A 93 19.45 22.70 13.05
N SER A 94 19.14 23.34 11.92
CA SER A 94 19.70 23.01 10.61
C SER A 94 21.21 23.23 10.57
N ALA A 95 21.69 24.39 11.04
CA ALA A 95 23.12 24.67 11.17
C ALA A 95 23.82 23.65 12.06
N GLY A 96 23.21 23.27 13.19
CA GLY A 96 23.78 22.27 14.11
C GLY A 96 23.90 20.85 13.56
N ARG A 97 23.28 20.55 12.40
CA ARG A 97 23.42 19.24 11.71
C ARG A 97 24.59 19.21 10.73
N ASP A 98 25.18 20.35 10.41
CA ASP A 98 26.40 20.38 9.60
C ASP A 98 27.52 19.68 10.38
N ASP A 99 28.22 18.74 9.73
CA ASP A 99 29.35 18.01 10.33
C ASP A 99 30.45 18.93 10.85
N ARG A 100 30.54 20.15 10.30
CA ARG A 100 31.43 21.22 10.78
C ARG A 100 31.03 21.75 12.18
N MET A 101 29.80 21.49 12.65
CA MET A 101 29.16 22.08 13.84
C MET A 101 28.74 21.10 14.92
N THR A 102 28.68 19.80 14.63
CA THR A 102 28.05 18.77 15.50
C THR A 102 28.61 18.71 16.93
N SER A 103 29.83 19.20 17.18
CA SER A 103 30.45 19.24 18.51
C SER A 103 30.37 20.59 19.25
N THR A 104 29.89 21.66 18.60
CA THR A 104 30.03 23.05 19.10
C THR A 104 28.73 23.81 19.27
N VAL A 105 27.68 23.52 18.51
CA VAL A 105 26.36 24.09 18.77
C VAL A 105 25.77 23.38 20.00
N PRO A 106 25.28 24.11 21.02
CA PRO A 106 24.70 23.50 22.21
C PRO A 106 23.33 22.89 21.87
N LEU A 107 23.33 21.73 21.20
CA LEU A 107 22.13 20.97 20.85
C LEU A 107 21.27 20.68 22.08
N THR A 108 21.88 20.54 23.26
CA THR A 108 21.19 20.45 24.56
C THR A 108 20.29 21.66 24.82
N SER A 109 20.76 22.89 24.53
CA SER A 109 19.97 24.12 24.69
C SER A 109 18.79 24.19 23.72
N MET A 110 18.96 23.67 22.50
CA MET A 110 17.86 23.58 21.53
C MET A 110 16.86 22.47 21.91
N ARG A 111 17.34 21.32 22.40
CA ARG A 111 16.50 20.23 22.93
C ARG A 111 15.64 20.67 24.12
N ALA A 112 16.17 21.54 24.98
CA ALA A 112 15.41 22.12 26.09
C ALA A 112 14.19 22.93 25.62
N LEU A 113 14.16 23.41 24.37
CA LEU A 113 13.02 24.12 23.79
C LEU A 113 11.91 23.18 23.30
N TRP A 114 12.17 21.88 23.12
CA TRP A 114 11.21 20.95 22.51
C TRP A 114 9.85 20.91 23.23
N PRO A 115 9.76 20.78 24.58
CA PRO A 115 8.47 20.77 25.27
C PRO A 115 7.68 22.07 25.04
N HIS A 116 8.38 23.20 24.94
CA HIS A 116 7.80 24.51 24.72
C HIS A 116 7.29 24.67 23.28
N ILE A 117 8.06 24.21 22.30
CA ILE A 117 7.62 24.15 20.89
C ILE A 117 6.34 23.31 20.77
N ILE A 118 6.30 22.14 21.40
CA ILE A 118 5.12 21.27 21.38
C ILE A 118 3.90 22.00 21.96
N ARG A 119 4.06 22.63 23.13
CA ARG A 119 2.97 23.35 23.81
C ARG A 119 2.40 24.49 22.98
N TRP A 120 3.27 25.33 22.42
CA TRP A 120 2.86 26.44 21.56
C TRP A 120 2.28 25.94 20.25
N ALA A 121 2.89 24.94 19.61
CA ALA A 121 2.39 24.37 18.37
C ALA A 121 0.97 23.81 18.53
N VAL A 122 0.68 23.07 19.61
CA VAL A 122 -0.67 22.57 19.90
C VAL A 122 -1.66 23.71 20.13
N THR A 123 -1.22 24.80 20.76
CA THR A 123 -2.07 25.98 21.01
C THR A 123 -2.37 26.76 19.72
N LEU A 124 -1.38 26.89 18.84
CA LEU A 124 -1.47 27.62 17.58
C LEU A 124 -2.10 26.80 16.45
N HIS A 125 -2.18 25.48 16.61
CA HIS A 125 -2.78 24.61 15.60
C HIS A 125 -4.25 24.95 15.40
N PRO A 126 -4.69 25.23 14.16
CA PRO A 126 -6.05 25.67 13.90
C PRO A 126 -7.06 24.59 14.33
N PRO A 127 -8.07 24.93 15.16
CA PRO A 127 -9.13 23.99 15.46
C PRO A 127 -9.92 23.67 14.18
N LEU A 128 -10.29 22.40 14.04
CA LEU A 128 -11.18 21.92 12.99
C LEU A 128 -12.36 22.88 12.81
N HIS A 129 -12.51 23.42 11.60
CA HIS A 129 -13.62 24.29 11.19
C HIS A 129 -13.59 25.76 11.66
N ARG A 130 -12.46 26.28 12.17
CA ARG A 130 -12.31 27.72 12.42
C ARG A 130 -11.02 28.28 11.81
N PRO A 131 -11.10 28.98 10.67
CA PRO A 131 -10.02 29.83 10.19
C PRO A 131 -10.04 31.13 11.00
N THR A 132 -9.69 31.08 12.28
CA THR A 132 -9.68 32.30 13.13
C THR A 132 -8.38 33.09 12.98
N LEU A 133 -7.34 32.52 12.37
CA LEU A 133 -6.12 33.25 12.06
C LEU A 133 -6.06 33.57 10.56
N PRO A 134 -5.87 34.85 10.16
CA PRO A 134 -5.72 35.27 8.77
C PRO A 134 -4.63 34.54 7.98
N ASP A 135 -3.72 33.84 8.65
CA ASP A 135 -2.56 33.14 8.08
C ASP A 135 -2.38 31.70 8.63
N GLY A 136 -3.49 30.97 8.77
CA GLY A 136 -3.49 29.59 9.31
C GLY A 136 -2.52 28.64 8.59
N GLY A 137 -2.37 28.78 7.26
CA GLY A 137 -1.45 27.98 6.45
C GLY A 137 0.00 28.19 6.87
N SER A 138 0.48 29.44 6.90
CA SER A 138 1.86 29.78 7.32
C SER A 138 2.18 29.32 8.74
N THR A 139 1.22 29.47 9.66
CA THR A 139 1.38 29.01 11.04
C THR A 139 1.61 27.50 11.10
N VAL A 140 0.80 26.72 10.36
CA VAL A 140 0.97 25.26 10.27
C VAL A 140 2.31 24.90 9.61
N ARG A 141 2.75 25.63 8.58
CA ARG A 141 4.07 25.40 7.95
C ARG A 141 5.21 25.58 8.96
N ARG A 142 5.16 26.65 9.77
CA ARG A 142 6.16 26.92 10.82
C ARG A 142 6.18 25.81 11.88
N ILE A 143 5.00 25.32 12.29
CA ILE A 143 4.87 24.20 13.23
C ILE A 143 5.50 22.92 12.64
N ILE A 144 5.13 22.56 11.42
CA ILE A 144 5.65 21.38 10.72
C ILE A 144 7.17 21.46 10.61
N ARG A 145 7.70 22.61 10.19
CA ARG A 145 9.15 22.83 10.08
C ARG A 145 9.84 22.73 11.43
N ALA A 146 9.29 23.32 12.49
CA ALA A 146 9.85 23.19 13.83
C ALA A 146 9.91 21.73 14.30
N TYR A 147 8.84 20.95 14.09
CA TYR A 147 8.84 19.52 14.40
C TYR A 147 9.83 18.73 13.56
N PHE A 148 9.91 18.97 12.26
CA PHE A 148 10.90 18.33 11.39
C PHE A 148 12.34 18.66 11.83
N MET A 149 12.56 19.88 12.32
CA MET A 149 13.85 20.33 12.83
C MET A 149 14.25 19.70 14.17
N MET A 150 13.29 19.17 14.96
CA MET A 150 13.60 18.42 16.18
C MET A 150 14.42 17.15 15.91
N SER A 151 14.39 16.57 14.70
CA SER A 151 15.27 15.44 14.33
C SER A 151 15.18 14.28 15.32
N LEU A 152 13.98 13.74 15.51
CA LEU A 152 13.76 12.64 16.47
C LEU A 152 14.59 11.40 16.10
N GLU A 153 14.78 11.15 14.81
CA GLU A 153 15.60 10.05 14.32
C GLU A 153 17.08 10.25 14.65
N GLY A 154 17.73 9.21 15.16
CA GLY A 154 19.13 9.26 15.59
C GLY A 154 19.38 9.95 16.95
N THR A 155 18.35 10.48 17.62
CA THR A 155 18.50 11.04 18.97
C THR A 155 18.40 9.93 20.03
N PRO A 156 19.42 9.70 20.88
CA PRO A 156 19.47 8.59 21.84
C PRO A 156 18.27 8.48 22.80
N ASP A 157 17.65 9.61 23.14
CA ASP A 157 16.53 9.68 24.09
C ASP A 157 15.19 10.02 23.43
N ALA A 158 15.08 9.92 22.10
CA ALA A 158 13.86 10.31 21.38
C ALA A 158 12.64 9.50 21.84
N ASN A 159 12.82 8.21 22.11
CA ASN A 159 11.76 7.35 22.60
C ASN A 159 11.25 7.80 23.98
N VAL A 160 12.15 8.00 24.95
CA VAL A 160 11.82 8.50 26.29
C VAL A 160 11.09 9.84 26.21
N PHE A 161 11.55 10.74 25.34
CA PHE A 161 10.91 12.02 25.09
C PHE A 161 9.48 11.86 24.54
N LEU A 162 9.27 10.98 23.56
CA LEU A 162 7.95 10.72 22.97
C LEU A 162 6.97 10.12 23.98
N GLN A 163 7.44 9.24 24.87
CA GLN A 163 6.65 8.70 25.97
C GLN A 163 6.23 9.79 26.96
N ALA A 164 7.13 10.74 27.27
CA ALA A 164 6.83 11.87 28.16
C ALA A 164 5.89 12.90 27.51
N HIS A 165 5.84 12.97 26.18
CA HIS A 165 5.06 13.96 25.43
C HIS A 165 4.13 13.33 24.37
N PRO A 166 3.15 12.49 24.75
CA PRO A 166 2.25 11.81 23.81
C PRO A 166 1.36 12.78 22.99
N ILE A 167 1.23 14.03 23.44
CA ILE A 167 0.54 15.09 22.71
C ILE A 167 1.23 15.40 21.37
N LEU A 168 2.57 15.30 21.30
CA LEU A 168 3.32 15.48 20.05
C LEU A 168 2.90 14.42 19.03
N ILE A 169 2.78 13.15 19.46
CA ILE A 169 2.36 12.05 18.59
C ILE A 169 0.97 12.31 18.01
N THR A 170 0.03 12.70 18.87
CA THR A 170 -1.34 13.05 18.44
C THR A 170 -1.32 14.17 17.40
N HIS A 171 -0.52 15.20 17.65
CA HIS A 171 -0.44 16.36 16.79
C HIS A 171 0.25 16.05 15.44
N LEU A 172 1.33 15.27 15.44
CA LEU A 172 2.00 14.80 14.22
C LEU A 172 1.05 13.98 13.34
N ILE A 173 0.28 13.09 13.95
CA ILE A 173 -0.74 12.31 13.24
C ILE A 173 -1.80 13.25 12.65
N ASP A 174 -2.25 14.26 13.39
CA ASP A 174 -3.23 15.23 12.89
C ASP A 174 -2.70 16.00 11.67
N LEU A 175 -1.48 16.52 11.77
CA LEU A 175 -0.77 17.23 10.71
C LEU A 175 -0.61 16.35 9.47
N TRP A 176 -0.19 15.10 9.63
CA TRP A 176 -0.10 14.17 8.51
C TRP A 176 -1.47 13.82 7.91
N LEU A 177 -2.49 13.54 8.73
CA LEU A 177 -3.82 13.21 8.21
C LEU A 177 -4.42 14.36 7.41
N ARG A 178 -4.11 15.61 7.79
CA ARG A 178 -4.79 16.81 7.27
C ARG A 178 -3.91 17.77 6.50
N PHE A 179 -2.64 17.46 6.23
CA PHE A 179 -1.79 18.33 5.41
C PHE A 179 -2.44 18.78 4.08
N PRO A 180 -3.26 17.97 3.37
CA PRO A 180 -3.92 18.45 2.14
C PRO A 180 -4.92 19.59 2.35
N GLN A 181 -5.34 19.82 3.60
CA GLN A 181 -6.25 20.89 3.99
C GLN A 181 -5.50 22.15 4.45
N TYR A 182 -4.27 21.98 4.95
CA TYR A 182 -3.45 23.07 5.48
C TYR A 182 -2.55 23.71 4.44
N ILE A 183 -2.13 22.93 3.44
CA ILE A 183 -1.18 23.36 2.42
C ILE A 183 -1.94 23.33 1.09
N ALA A 184 -2.04 24.48 0.41
CA ALA A 184 -2.64 24.50 -0.91
C ALA A 184 -1.63 23.99 -1.96
N ALA A 185 -2.08 23.14 -2.88
CA ALA A 185 -1.21 22.57 -3.93
C ALA A 185 -0.61 23.63 -4.88
N SER A 186 -1.18 24.85 -4.90
CA SER A 186 -0.69 25.99 -5.67
C SER A 186 0.41 26.79 -4.97
N GLU A 187 0.69 26.51 -3.69
CA GLU A 187 1.75 27.22 -2.98
C GLU A 187 3.13 26.88 -3.57
N PRO A 188 4.06 27.86 -3.64
CA PRO A 188 5.38 27.63 -4.19
C PRO A 188 6.08 26.50 -3.44
N ASP A 189 6.01 26.45 -2.10
CA ASP A 189 6.78 25.49 -1.30
C ASP A 189 5.94 24.30 -0.83
N ALA A 190 4.82 24.04 -1.51
CA ALA A 190 3.90 22.98 -1.15
C ALA A 190 4.58 21.60 -1.08
N LEU A 191 5.46 21.30 -2.05
CA LEU A 191 6.13 20.00 -2.11
C LEU A 191 7.02 19.75 -0.89
N GLU A 192 7.91 20.70 -0.57
CA GLU A 192 8.82 20.61 0.58
C GLU A 192 8.02 20.52 1.89
N THR A 193 7.04 21.39 2.04
CA THR A 193 6.21 21.47 3.25
C THR A 193 5.41 20.18 3.47
N VAL A 194 4.91 19.54 2.40
CA VAL A 194 4.14 18.29 2.46
C VAL A 194 5.03 17.08 2.74
N GLY A 195 6.30 17.12 2.31
CA GLY A 195 7.26 16.07 2.63
C GLY A 195 7.49 15.93 4.12
N MET A 196 7.64 17.06 4.82
CA MET A 196 7.92 17.10 6.26
C MET A 196 6.96 16.27 7.14
N PRO A 197 5.61 16.40 7.08
CA PRO A 197 4.71 15.58 7.88
C PRO A 197 4.72 14.09 7.49
N ILE A 198 5.04 13.76 6.22
CA ILE A 198 5.19 12.37 5.78
C ILE A 198 6.46 11.77 6.40
N SER A 199 7.60 12.45 6.28
CA SER A 199 8.87 12.01 6.87
C SER A 199 8.80 11.97 8.40
N LEU A 200 8.13 12.94 9.05
CA LEU A 200 7.91 12.91 10.50
C LEU A 200 7.13 11.67 10.95
N MET A 201 6.12 11.24 10.19
CA MET A 201 5.37 10.03 10.48
C MET A 201 6.18 8.76 10.20
N GLU A 202 7.05 8.78 9.19
CA GLU A 202 7.98 7.69 8.88
C GLU A 202 9.01 7.53 10.01
N SER A 203 9.67 8.62 10.45
CA SER A 203 10.57 8.60 11.60
C SER A 203 9.85 8.16 12.89
N LEU A 204 8.62 8.62 13.12
CA LEU A 204 7.84 8.18 14.28
C LEU A 204 7.55 6.68 14.25
N HIS A 205 7.23 6.13 13.08
CA HIS A 205 7.07 4.70 12.88
C HIS A 205 8.38 3.95 13.06
N HIS A 206 9.50 4.49 12.56
CA HIS A 206 10.84 3.91 12.74
C HIS A 206 11.21 3.79 14.22
N ILE A 207 11.01 4.85 15.00
CA ILE A 207 11.36 4.90 16.43
C ILE A 207 10.44 3.98 17.26
N LEU A 208 9.12 3.97 17.00
CA LEU A 208 8.16 3.32 17.89
C LEU A 208 7.69 1.93 17.43
N VAL A 209 7.95 1.52 16.19
CA VAL A 209 7.35 0.29 15.62
C VAL A 209 8.35 -0.63 14.92
N ARG A 210 9.32 -0.10 14.18
CA ARG A 210 10.23 -0.97 13.40
C ARG A 210 11.14 -1.79 14.33
N LYS A 211 11.38 -3.06 13.99
CA LYS A 211 12.08 -3.99 14.88
C LYS A 211 13.58 -3.70 15.05
N ASP A 212 14.18 -3.03 14.06
CA ASP A 212 15.60 -2.67 14.06
C ASP A 212 15.96 -1.66 15.16
N THR A 213 15.00 -0.85 15.62
CA THR A 213 15.16 0.05 16.76
C THR A 213 14.87 -0.62 18.12
N SER A 214 14.53 -1.91 18.12
CA SER A 214 14.16 -2.68 19.32
C SER A 214 13.09 -2.02 20.22
N PRO A 215 11.95 -1.53 19.66
CA PRO A 215 10.92 -0.84 20.43
C PRO A 215 10.24 -1.80 21.42
N SER A 216 9.87 -1.26 22.57
CA SER A 216 9.08 -2.01 23.56
C SER A 216 7.65 -2.23 23.08
N GLY A 217 6.92 -3.15 23.73
CA GLY A 217 5.50 -3.35 23.46
C GLY A 217 4.67 -2.09 23.71
N ASP A 218 5.07 -1.28 24.71
CA ASP A 218 4.43 -0.03 25.07
C ASP A 218 4.67 1.06 24.01
N ASP A 219 5.85 1.10 23.39
CA ASP A 219 6.18 2.02 22.29
C ASP A 219 5.30 1.77 21.07
N ARG A 220 5.19 0.49 20.67
CA ARG A 220 4.29 0.09 19.59
C ARG A 220 2.85 0.44 19.94
N ALA A 221 2.42 0.17 21.17
CA ALA A 221 1.07 0.47 21.62
C ALA A 221 0.81 1.99 21.62
N LEU A 222 1.80 2.81 21.97
CA LEU A 222 1.72 4.26 21.96
C LEU A 222 1.43 4.78 20.55
N PHE A 223 2.19 4.35 19.55
CA PHE A 223 1.96 4.72 18.15
C PHE A 223 0.59 4.24 17.64
N VAL A 224 0.33 2.93 17.76
CA VAL A 224 -0.86 2.28 17.19
C VAL A 224 -2.15 2.82 17.82
N ASN A 225 -2.17 3.07 19.14
CA ASN A 225 -3.36 3.58 19.80
C ASN A 225 -3.70 5.01 19.37
N HIS A 226 -2.70 5.89 19.24
CA HIS A 226 -2.93 7.26 18.77
C HIS A 226 -3.37 7.27 17.30
N LEU A 227 -2.71 6.49 16.44
CA LEU A 227 -3.08 6.39 15.03
C LEU A 227 -4.50 5.82 14.85
N ARG A 228 -4.85 4.78 15.62
CA ARG A 228 -6.20 4.18 15.59
C ARG A 228 -7.28 5.16 16.05
N ARG A 229 -7.01 5.93 17.12
CA ARG A 229 -7.94 6.97 17.61
C ARG A 229 -8.15 8.04 16.56
N ALA A 230 -7.08 8.53 15.93
CA ALA A 230 -7.15 9.59 14.93
C ALA A 230 -7.86 9.15 13.64
N LEU A 231 -7.61 7.92 13.18
CA LEU A 231 -8.27 7.39 11.98
C LEU A 231 -9.74 6.99 12.21
N GLY A 232 -10.13 6.64 13.43
CA GLY A 232 -11.49 6.20 13.75
C GLY A 232 -11.91 4.86 13.11
N GLY A 233 -11.05 4.21 12.33
CA GLY A 233 -11.29 2.88 11.77
C GLY A 233 -10.44 2.53 10.55
N GLN A 234 -10.48 1.26 10.18
CA GLN A 234 -9.72 0.73 9.03
C GLN A 234 -10.11 1.41 7.72
N HIS A 235 -11.38 1.72 7.51
CA HIS A 235 -11.87 2.35 6.28
C HIS A 235 -11.16 3.68 6.00
N THR A 236 -10.99 4.49 7.04
CA THR A 236 -10.38 5.82 6.97
C THR A 236 -8.94 5.76 6.53
N ALA A 237 -8.16 4.76 6.96
CA ALA A 237 -6.76 4.59 6.54
C ALA A 237 -6.62 4.53 5.00
N TYR A 238 -7.47 3.74 4.34
CA TYR A 238 -7.47 3.64 2.88
C TYR A 238 -8.01 4.89 2.18
N THR A 239 -8.93 5.62 2.82
CA THR A 239 -9.42 6.90 2.31
C THR A 239 -8.34 7.97 2.37
N VAL A 240 -7.64 8.06 3.50
CA VAL A 240 -6.49 8.95 3.72
C VAL A 240 -5.38 8.64 2.72
N MET A 241 -5.00 7.37 2.56
CA MET A 241 -4.03 6.94 1.55
C MET A 241 -4.44 7.44 0.15
N ALA A 242 -5.70 7.24 -0.25
CA ALA A 242 -6.18 7.71 -1.55
C ALA A 242 -6.15 9.24 -1.67
N GLN A 243 -6.54 9.97 -0.62
CA GLN A 243 -6.56 11.43 -0.59
C GLN A 243 -5.14 12.01 -0.68
N HIS A 244 -4.22 11.50 0.13
CA HIS A 244 -2.82 11.89 0.16
C HIS A 244 -2.15 11.63 -1.19
N THR A 245 -2.27 10.41 -1.74
CA THR A 245 -1.66 10.10 -3.03
C THR A 245 -2.23 10.98 -4.14
N ASN A 246 -3.55 11.20 -4.18
CA ASN A 246 -4.15 12.10 -5.19
C ASN A 246 -3.72 13.56 -5.02
N TYR A 247 -3.49 14.01 -3.78
CA TYR A 247 -2.96 15.34 -3.52
C TYR A 247 -1.52 15.45 -4.03
N LEU A 248 -0.65 14.48 -3.70
CA LEU A 248 0.74 14.45 -4.19
C LEU A 248 0.83 14.40 -5.73
N VAL A 249 -0.07 13.67 -6.40
CA VAL A 249 -0.15 13.64 -7.87
C VAL A 249 -0.41 15.04 -8.46
N ARG A 250 -1.17 15.89 -7.76
CA ARG A 250 -1.52 17.26 -8.20
C ARG A 250 -0.43 18.28 -7.97
N LEU A 251 0.58 17.96 -7.14
CA LEU A 251 1.67 18.90 -6.89
C LEU A 251 2.46 19.17 -8.18
N PRO A 252 2.86 20.43 -8.40
CA PRO A 252 3.67 20.79 -9.55
C PRO A 252 4.98 19.99 -9.51
N HIS A 253 5.40 19.51 -10.67
CA HIS A 253 6.70 18.89 -10.79
C HIS A 253 7.74 20.02 -10.73
N LYS A 254 8.55 20.04 -9.68
CA LYS A 254 9.66 20.98 -9.59
C LYS A 254 10.92 20.23 -10.04
N PRO A 255 11.59 20.63 -11.14
CA PRO A 255 12.89 20.06 -11.44
C PRO A 255 13.79 20.25 -10.21
N ALA A 256 14.61 19.26 -9.90
CA ALA A 256 15.54 19.31 -8.78
C ALA A 256 16.38 20.59 -8.88
N PHE A 257 16.05 21.60 -8.08
CA PHE A 257 16.83 22.82 -7.99
C PHE A 257 17.81 22.58 -6.84
N MET A 258 19.11 22.56 -7.15
CA MET A 258 20.20 22.38 -6.17
C MET A 258 20.39 20.96 -5.61
N ASP A 259 20.32 19.90 -6.43
CA ASP A 259 20.74 18.53 -6.06
C ASP A 259 20.07 17.89 -4.82
N PHE A 260 19.06 18.53 -4.21
CA PHE A 260 18.32 17.97 -3.08
C PHE A 260 17.23 17.02 -3.58
N PRO A 261 17.31 15.70 -3.27
CA PRO A 261 16.37 14.69 -3.76
C PRO A 261 15.03 14.71 -3.01
N ILE A 262 14.54 15.89 -2.59
CA ILE A 262 13.32 16.06 -1.81
C ILE A 262 12.13 15.39 -2.52
N GLN A 263 12.02 15.57 -3.84
CA GLN A 263 10.92 14.97 -4.59
C GLN A 263 11.01 13.44 -4.67
N GLN A 264 12.22 12.90 -4.74
CA GLN A 264 12.45 11.45 -4.75
C GLN A 264 12.03 10.84 -3.42
N GLN A 265 12.52 11.46 -2.34
CA GLN A 265 12.31 10.99 -0.98
C GLN A 265 10.82 11.03 -0.58
N ILE A 266 10.07 12.06 -0.98
CA ILE A 266 8.65 12.19 -0.60
C ILE A 266 7.82 11.00 -1.10
N TRP A 267 8.01 10.57 -2.35
CA TRP A 267 7.25 9.43 -2.88
C TRP A 267 7.67 8.12 -2.21
N ALA A 268 8.96 7.95 -1.95
CA ALA A 268 9.47 6.79 -1.25
C ALA A 268 8.92 6.71 0.18
N ASP A 269 9.07 7.78 0.97
CA ASP A 269 8.55 7.90 2.33
C ASP A 269 7.03 7.68 2.37
N HIS A 270 6.29 8.30 1.44
CA HIS A 270 4.83 8.18 1.38
C HIS A 270 4.41 6.72 1.16
N PHE A 271 4.91 6.05 0.13
CA PHE A 271 4.51 4.68 -0.15
C PHE A 271 5.03 3.69 0.90
N ASN A 272 6.25 3.90 1.42
CA ASN A 272 6.79 3.08 2.50
C ASN A 272 5.95 3.21 3.78
N LEU A 273 5.60 4.44 4.17
CA LEU A 273 4.69 4.69 5.29
C LEU A 273 3.33 4.01 5.09
N MET A 274 2.76 4.08 3.88
CA MET A 274 1.49 3.41 3.58
C MET A 274 1.61 1.89 3.66
N ILE A 275 2.69 1.29 3.14
CA ILE A 275 2.98 -0.15 3.26
C ILE A 275 3.00 -0.55 4.74
N ASN A 276 3.73 0.21 5.55
CA ASN A 276 3.86 -0.02 6.98
C ASN A 276 2.50 0.05 7.68
N VAL A 277 1.73 1.12 7.46
CA VAL A 277 0.40 1.32 8.07
C VAL A 277 -0.59 0.22 7.67
N VAL A 278 -0.73 -0.12 6.37
CA VAL A 278 -1.72 -1.12 5.93
C VAL A 278 -1.32 -2.56 6.27
N SER A 279 -0.05 -2.80 6.57
CA SER A 279 0.47 -4.11 6.99
C SER A 279 0.23 -4.39 8.47
N MET A 280 -0.02 -3.36 9.29
CA MET A 280 -0.40 -3.54 10.70
C MET A 280 -1.76 -4.24 10.81
N LEU A 281 -1.87 -5.18 11.76
CA LEU A 281 -3.09 -5.99 11.96
C LEU A 281 -4.31 -5.12 12.25
N GLU A 282 -4.12 -4.00 12.93
CA GLU A 282 -5.14 -3.05 13.35
C GLU A 282 -5.80 -2.34 12.14
N PHE A 283 -5.04 -2.11 11.07
CA PHE A 283 -5.49 -1.40 9.85
C PHE A 283 -5.72 -2.32 8.66
N LYS A 284 -5.24 -3.57 8.73
CA LYS A 284 -5.37 -4.58 7.68
C LYS A 284 -6.84 -4.87 7.35
N ARG A 285 -7.21 -4.63 6.09
CA ARG A 285 -8.58 -4.83 5.61
C ARG A 285 -8.69 -5.92 4.56
N ALA A 286 -9.71 -6.77 4.71
CA ALA A 286 -10.02 -7.82 3.73
C ALA A 286 -10.58 -7.27 2.41
N ARG A 287 -11.26 -6.13 2.44
CA ARG A 287 -11.88 -5.49 1.26
C ARG A 287 -11.20 -4.16 0.96
N ILE A 288 -10.30 -4.17 -0.03
CA ILE A 288 -9.58 -2.97 -0.44
C ILE A 288 -10.48 -2.08 -1.32
N PRO A 289 -10.66 -0.78 -1.00
CA PRO A 289 -11.39 0.14 -1.85
C PRO A 289 -10.72 0.34 -3.21
N GLY A 290 -11.51 0.38 -4.29
CA GLY A 290 -10.98 0.69 -5.62
C GLY A 290 -10.26 2.04 -5.66
N LYS A 291 -10.86 3.10 -5.08
CA LYS A 291 -10.28 4.46 -5.07
C LYS A 291 -8.84 4.50 -4.54
N ALA A 292 -8.53 3.69 -3.52
CA ALA A 292 -7.18 3.53 -3.00
C ALA A 292 -6.23 2.93 -4.05
N VAL A 293 -6.63 1.82 -4.68
CA VAL A 293 -5.85 1.18 -5.75
C VAL A 293 -5.63 2.11 -6.94
N PHE A 294 -6.67 2.80 -7.42
CA PHE A 294 -6.55 3.78 -8.51
C PHE A 294 -5.60 4.91 -8.16
N ALA A 295 -5.67 5.45 -6.93
CA ALA A 295 -4.77 6.51 -6.49
C ALA A 295 -3.31 6.03 -6.46
N VAL A 296 -3.03 4.83 -5.95
CA VAL A 296 -1.67 4.27 -5.93
C VAL A 296 -1.13 4.06 -7.34
N VAL A 297 -1.92 3.55 -8.29
CA VAL A 297 -1.48 3.42 -9.69
C VAL A 297 -1.25 4.79 -10.34
N ALA A 298 -2.07 5.80 -10.04
CA ALA A 298 -1.85 7.17 -10.51
C ALA A 298 -0.56 7.76 -9.95
N GLY A 299 -0.28 7.55 -8.66
CA GLY A 299 0.99 7.94 -8.03
C GLY A 299 2.19 7.21 -8.65
N ALA A 300 2.10 5.89 -8.85
CA ALA A 300 3.14 5.12 -9.54
C ALA A 300 3.41 5.64 -10.96
N THR A 301 2.35 5.99 -11.69
CA THR A 301 2.47 6.58 -13.03
C THR A 301 3.18 7.93 -12.97
N ARG A 302 2.82 8.78 -12.00
CA ARG A 302 3.44 10.09 -11.76
C ARG A 302 4.93 9.96 -11.41
N CYS A 303 5.30 8.96 -10.62
CA CYS A 303 6.69 8.65 -10.28
C CYS A 303 7.54 8.21 -11.48
N LEU A 304 6.93 7.81 -12.59
CA LEU A 304 7.62 7.43 -13.83
C LEU A 304 7.79 8.61 -14.80
N ASP A 305 7.33 9.81 -14.46
CA ASP A 305 7.55 11.01 -15.27
C ASP A 305 9.03 11.45 -15.24
N THR A 306 9.77 11.08 -14.19
CA THR A 306 11.20 11.37 -14.01
C THR A 306 11.98 10.19 -13.47
N VAL A 307 13.25 10.06 -13.87
CA VAL A 307 14.16 8.98 -13.42
C VAL A 307 14.34 9.01 -11.91
N ASP A 308 14.45 10.21 -11.37
CA ASP A 308 14.64 10.54 -9.96
C ASP A 308 13.57 9.94 -9.03
N THR A 309 12.31 9.91 -9.48
CA THR A 309 11.19 9.42 -8.65
C THR A 309 10.91 7.94 -8.84
N ARG A 310 11.77 7.21 -9.57
CA ARG A 310 11.56 5.81 -9.91
C ARG A 310 11.42 4.90 -8.68
N GLU A 311 12.18 5.16 -7.62
CA GLU A 311 12.06 4.41 -6.37
C GLU A 311 10.64 4.47 -5.80
N GLY A 312 10.00 5.64 -5.87
CA GLY A 312 8.60 5.82 -5.53
C GLY A 312 7.66 4.93 -6.36
N ALA A 313 7.96 4.71 -7.65
CA ALA A 313 7.18 3.79 -8.48
C ALA A 313 7.36 2.32 -8.04
N LEU A 314 8.59 1.91 -7.68
CA LEU A 314 8.88 0.57 -7.15
C LEU A 314 8.09 0.32 -5.86
N LEU A 315 8.14 1.27 -4.93
CA LEU A 315 7.41 1.20 -3.66
C LEU A 315 5.89 1.25 -3.85
N ALA A 316 5.39 1.97 -4.85
CA ALA A 316 3.97 1.94 -5.21
C ALA A 316 3.53 0.55 -5.72
N ILE A 317 4.37 -0.12 -6.51
CA ILE A 317 4.12 -1.51 -6.94
C ILE A 317 4.16 -2.46 -5.74
N HIS A 318 5.12 -2.32 -4.84
CA HIS A 318 5.15 -3.10 -3.59
C HIS A 318 3.89 -2.87 -2.75
N LEU A 319 3.42 -1.62 -2.62
CA LEU A 319 2.16 -1.33 -1.94
C LEU A 319 0.97 -2.02 -2.62
N LEU A 320 0.89 -2.00 -3.97
CA LEU A 320 -0.16 -2.71 -4.70
C LEU A 320 -0.10 -4.22 -4.47
N ASP A 321 1.09 -4.80 -4.41
CA ASP A 321 1.28 -6.20 -4.08
C ASP A 321 0.73 -6.52 -2.68
N VAL A 322 1.13 -5.76 -1.66
CA VAL A 322 0.62 -5.89 -0.29
C VAL A 322 -0.91 -5.76 -0.25
N LEU A 323 -1.47 -4.76 -0.91
CA LEU A 323 -2.93 -4.54 -0.97
C LEU A 323 -3.65 -5.74 -1.62
N CYS A 324 -3.13 -6.24 -2.73
CA CYS A 324 -3.71 -7.35 -3.46
C CYS A 324 -3.59 -8.67 -2.68
N GLN A 325 -2.43 -8.93 -2.09
CA GLN A 325 -2.16 -10.11 -1.30
C GLN A 325 -2.83 -10.10 0.07
N THR A 326 -3.28 -8.96 0.60
CA THR A 326 -4.03 -8.92 1.87
C THR A 326 -5.54 -9.02 1.69
N ALA A 327 -6.04 -8.75 0.48
CA ALA A 327 -7.46 -8.81 0.14
C ALA A 327 -8.03 -10.23 0.29
N SER A 328 -9.34 -10.35 0.56
CA SER A 328 -10.04 -11.64 0.59
C SER A 328 -10.45 -12.16 -0.80
N SER A 329 -10.16 -11.41 -1.86
CA SER A 329 -10.55 -11.71 -3.24
C SER A 329 -9.69 -10.90 -4.21
N ASN A 330 -9.62 -11.30 -5.48
CA ASN A 330 -8.91 -10.57 -6.52
C ASN A 330 -9.63 -9.31 -7.05
N LYS A 331 -10.58 -8.76 -6.30
CA LYS A 331 -11.18 -7.45 -6.64
C LYS A 331 -10.15 -6.32 -6.66
N ALA A 332 -9.23 -6.32 -5.69
CA ALA A 332 -8.14 -5.34 -5.64
C ALA A 332 -7.25 -5.43 -6.88
N LEU A 333 -6.89 -6.67 -7.29
CA LEU A 333 -6.13 -6.93 -8.50
C LEU A 333 -6.87 -6.47 -9.76
N ALA A 334 -8.17 -6.73 -9.86
CA ALA A 334 -8.98 -6.26 -10.98
C ALA A 334 -9.01 -4.73 -11.06
N TYR A 335 -9.11 -4.03 -9.92
CA TYR A 335 -8.98 -2.56 -9.89
C TYR A 335 -7.59 -2.10 -10.33
N ALA A 336 -6.51 -2.80 -9.94
CA ALA A 336 -5.16 -2.45 -10.36
C ALA A 336 -4.99 -2.60 -11.88
N MET A 337 -5.54 -3.66 -12.48
CA MET A 337 -5.58 -3.85 -13.93
C MET A 337 -6.34 -2.73 -14.64
N GLU A 338 -7.53 -2.41 -14.14
CA GLU A 338 -8.37 -1.34 -14.69
C GLU A 338 -7.70 0.04 -14.59
N ALA A 339 -6.97 0.28 -13.50
CA ALA A 339 -6.22 1.51 -13.27
C ALA A 339 -4.96 1.64 -14.15
N GLY A 340 -4.49 0.56 -14.79
CA GLY A 340 -3.33 0.59 -15.68
C GLY A 340 -2.02 0.13 -15.04
N VAL A 341 -2.05 -0.76 -14.04
CA VAL A 341 -0.80 -1.29 -13.42
C VAL A 341 0.12 -1.98 -14.43
N PHE A 342 -0.43 -2.58 -15.48
CA PHE A 342 0.37 -3.15 -16.58
C PHE A 342 1.19 -2.08 -17.31
N ASP A 343 0.62 -0.90 -17.57
CA ASP A 343 1.32 0.21 -18.21
C ASP A 343 2.50 0.69 -17.34
N VAL A 344 2.29 0.74 -16.02
CA VAL A 344 3.32 1.10 -15.03
C VAL A 344 4.47 0.09 -15.05
N LEU A 345 4.18 -1.21 -14.95
CA LEU A 345 5.20 -2.27 -14.98
C LEU A 345 6.02 -2.24 -16.27
N ARG A 346 5.35 -2.07 -17.42
CA ARG A 346 6.03 -1.97 -18.72
C ARG A 346 6.97 -0.78 -18.79
N LYS A 347 6.50 0.42 -18.38
CA LYS A 347 7.33 1.64 -18.38
C LYS A 347 8.50 1.52 -17.42
N LEU A 348 8.28 0.96 -16.23
CA LEU A 348 9.31 0.77 -15.21
C LEU A 348 10.48 -0.08 -15.71
N GLU A 349 10.20 -1.14 -16.47
CA GLU A 349 11.22 -1.99 -17.09
C GLU A 349 11.89 -1.31 -18.28
N GLN A 350 11.14 -0.57 -19.11
CA GLN A 350 11.70 0.20 -20.23
C GLN A 350 12.66 1.31 -19.79
N SER A 351 12.46 1.85 -18.58
CA SER A 351 13.36 2.84 -17.97
C SER A 351 14.53 2.19 -17.23
N ALA A 352 14.61 0.87 -17.12
CA ALA A 352 15.75 0.17 -16.53
C ALA A 352 16.98 0.27 -17.43
N SER A 353 18.13 0.64 -16.84
CA SER A 353 19.42 0.40 -17.50
C SER A 353 19.55 -1.08 -17.82
N GLU A 354 20.10 -1.40 -18.99
CA GLU A 354 20.32 -2.79 -19.41
C GLU A 354 21.05 -3.57 -18.31
N GLY A 355 20.42 -4.63 -17.79
CA GLY A 355 20.99 -5.51 -16.75
C GLY A 355 20.49 -5.28 -15.32
N ALA A 356 19.62 -4.30 -15.05
CA ALA A 356 19.00 -4.18 -13.73
C ALA A 356 17.95 -5.28 -13.51
N HIS A 357 18.27 -6.27 -12.68
CA HIS A 357 17.31 -7.29 -12.27
C HIS A 357 16.12 -6.64 -11.55
N LEU A 358 14.90 -7.10 -11.88
CA LEU A 358 13.69 -6.72 -11.18
C LEU A 358 13.78 -7.17 -9.72
N ASP A 359 13.41 -6.27 -8.80
CA ASP A 359 13.23 -6.59 -7.39
C ASP A 359 12.33 -7.83 -7.24
N GLY A 360 12.69 -8.73 -6.32
CA GLY A 360 11.94 -9.94 -6.02
C GLY A 360 10.47 -9.67 -5.66
N HIS A 361 10.17 -8.52 -5.06
CA HIS A 361 8.79 -8.08 -4.81
C HIS A 361 8.00 -7.87 -6.12
N ILE A 362 8.63 -7.28 -7.13
CA ILE A 362 7.99 -7.00 -8.42
C ILE A 362 7.78 -8.29 -9.19
N ALA A 363 8.78 -9.18 -9.20
CA ALA A 363 8.64 -10.51 -9.79
C ALA A 363 7.49 -11.29 -9.12
N GLY A 364 7.41 -11.26 -7.78
CA GLY A 364 6.32 -11.86 -7.02
C GLY A 364 4.94 -11.29 -7.40
N PHE A 365 4.84 -9.97 -7.57
CA PHE A 365 3.59 -9.34 -8.00
C PHE A 365 3.22 -9.67 -9.45
N ILE A 366 4.19 -9.75 -10.36
CA ILE A 366 3.98 -10.21 -11.74
C ILE A 366 3.45 -11.65 -11.76
N HIS A 367 4.02 -12.56 -10.96
CA HIS A 367 3.47 -13.91 -10.79
C HIS A 367 2.01 -13.88 -10.32
N PHE A 368 1.70 -13.03 -9.34
CA PHE A 368 0.35 -12.86 -8.82
C PHE A 368 -0.63 -12.33 -9.88
N ILE A 369 -0.20 -11.37 -10.70
CA ILE A 369 -0.96 -10.86 -11.86
C ILE A 369 -1.24 -11.99 -12.85
N CYS A 370 -0.20 -12.73 -13.25
CA CYS A 370 -0.28 -13.83 -14.20
C CYS A 370 -1.28 -14.91 -13.74
N ALA A 371 -1.22 -15.30 -12.46
CA ALA A 371 -2.19 -16.20 -11.84
C ALA A 371 -3.62 -15.62 -11.87
N GLY A 372 -3.75 -14.32 -11.59
CA GLY A 372 -5.02 -13.61 -11.60
C GLY A 372 -5.70 -13.54 -12.96
N LEU A 373 -4.95 -13.54 -14.07
CA LEU A 373 -5.50 -13.47 -15.44
C LEU A 373 -6.35 -14.68 -15.83
N TYR A 374 -6.29 -15.79 -15.10
CA TYR A 374 -7.21 -16.93 -15.25
C TYR A 374 -8.51 -16.77 -14.48
N GLN A 375 -8.80 -15.56 -13.98
CA GLN A 375 -10.09 -15.18 -13.42
C GLN A 375 -10.75 -14.16 -14.35
N ALA A 376 -11.97 -14.47 -14.78
CA ALA A 376 -12.73 -13.67 -15.74
C ALA A 376 -12.85 -12.20 -15.32
N ARG A 377 -12.98 -11.90 -14.02
CA ARG A 377 -13.02 -10.52 -13.53
C ARG A 377 -11.74 -9.75 -13.82
N VAL A 378 -10.58 -10.33 -13.53
CA VAL A 378 -9.27 -9.68 -13.71
C VAL A 378 -8.99 -9.55 -15.21
N LEU A 379 -9.24 -10.61 -15.98
CA LEU A 379 -9.08 -10.60 -17.43
C LEU A 379 -9.98 -9.56 -18.11
N ARG A 380 -11.25 -9.44 -17.71
CA ARG A 380 -12.15 -8.40 -18.24
C ARG A 380 -11.67 -6.99 -17.92
N ALA A 381 -11.14 -6.75 -16.70
CA ALA A 381 -10.54 -5.46 -16.36
C ALA A 381 -9.35 -5.15 -17.27
N PHE A 382 -8.50 -6.14 -17.52
CA PHE A 382 -7.37 -6.02 -18.44
C PHE A 382 -7.81 -5.76 -19.89
N ILE A 383 -8.77 -6.52 -20.43
CA ILE A 383 -9.27 -6.36 -21.81
C ILE A 383 -9.93 -4.99 -22.00
N ARG A 384 -10.70 -4.49 -21.01
CA ARG A 384 -11.30 -3.15 -21.09
C ARG A 384 -10.25 -2.05 -21.27
N ARG A 385 -9.10 -2.18 -20.60
CA ARG A 385 -7.98 -1.24 -20.70
C ARG A 385 -7.14 -1.46 -21.97
N HIS A 386 -6.94 -2.72 -22.36
CA HIS A 386 -6.12 -3.14 -23.49
C HIS A 386 -6.92 -4.03 -24.47
N PRO A 387 -7.82 -3.45 -25.28
CA PRO A 387 -8.76 -4.22 -26.12
C PRO A 387 -8.07 -5.00 -27.26
N ARG A 388 -6.87 -4.58 -27.67
CA ARG A 388 -6.07 -5.23 -28.73
C ARG A 388 -5.11 -6.27 -28.11
N LYS A 389 -4.75 -7.31 -28.88
CA LYS A 389 -3.69 -8.25 -28.48
C LYS A 389 -2.37 -7.49 -28.36
N LEU A 390 -1.59 -7.83 -27.34
CA LEU A 390 -0.36 -7.10 -27.03
C LEU A 390 0.84 -7.67 -27.78
N MET A 391 0.86 -8.99 -28.00
CA MET A 391 1.93 -9.68 -28.71
C MET A 391 1.32 -10.55 -29.83
N PRO A 392 1.15 -9.99 -31.05
CA PRO A 392 0.48 -10.69 -32.16
C PRO A 392 1.26 -11.90 -32.69
N ARG A 393 2.53 -12.07 -32.31
CA ARG A 393 3.40 -13.19 -32.74
C ARG A 393 4.29 -13.61 -31.57
N LEU A 394 4.00 -14.73 -30.92
CA LEU A 394 4.92 -15.33 -29.96
C LEU A 394 5.17 -16.79 -30.34
N LYS A 395 6.44 -17.10 -30.59
CA LYS A 395 6.98 -18.43 -30.33
C LYS A 395 6.92 -18.65 -28.80
N PRO A 396 6.58 -19.85 -28.32
CA PRO A 396 6.63 -20.16 -26.90
C PRO A 396 8.08 -20.10 -26.43
N VAL A 397 8.51 -18.94 -25.93
CA VAL A 397 9.77 -18.81 -25.21
C VAL A 397 9.43 -19.04 -23.74
N PRO A 398 9.96 -20.09 -23.09
CA PRO A 398 9.82 -20.23 -21.66
C PRO A 398 10.51 -19.03 -21.01
N PRO A 399 9.79 -18.18 -20.26
CA PRO A 399 10.42 -17.03 -19.62
C PRO A 399 11.33 -17.56 -18.51
N THR A 400 12.64 -17.54 -18.73
CA THR A 400 13.62 -17.69 -17.64
C THR A 400 13.58 -16.50 -16.69
N GLU A 401 13.10 -15.34 -17.17
CA GLU A 401 12.96 -14.11 -16.38
C GLU A 401 11.51 -13.60 -16.39
N VAL A 402 11.02 -13.24 -15.21
CA VAL A 402 9.65 -12.79 -14.96
C VAL A 402 9.57 -11.30 -15.26
N SER A 403 8.81 -10.91 -16.28
CA SER A 403 8.72 -9.52 -16.75
C SER A 403 7.30 -9.14 -17.20
N TRP A 404 7.09 -7.88 -17.61
CA TRP A 404 5.80 -7.46 -18.17
C TRP A 404 5.41 -8.28 -19.41
N THR A 405 6.38 -8.83 -20.14
CA THR A 405 6.13 -9.69 -21.32
C THR A 405 5.43 -10.98 -20.93
N SER A 406 5.67 -11.48 -19.71
CA SER A 406 4.99 -12.65 -19.16
C SER A 406 3.50 -12.39 -18.98
N ILE A 407 3.14 -11.19 -18.50
CA ILE A 407 1.75 -10.73 -18.37
C ILE A 407 1.11 -10.66 -19.75
N ALA A 408 1.79 -10.05 -20.73
CA ALA A 408 1.28 -9.89 -22.09
C ALA A 408 0.99 -11.26 -22.73
N THR A 409 1.96 -12.19 -22.68
CA THR A 409 1.84 -13.56 -23.18
C THR A 409 0.65 -14.29 -22.56
N ILE A 410 0.56 -14.30 -21.23
CA ILE A 410 -0.53 -14.97 -20.51
C ILE A 410 -1.87 -14.32 -20.82
N SER A 411 -1.92 -12.99 -20.91
CA SER A 411 -3.15 -12.27 -21.19
C SER A 411 -3.71 -12.57 -22.59
N ASP A 412 -2.84 -12.73 -23.59
CA ASP A 412 -3.25 -13.06 -24.96
C ASP A 412 -3.74 -14.51 -25.05
N ALA A 413 -3.08 -15.45 -24.36
CA ALA A 413 -3.54 -16.83 -24.23
C ALA A 413 -4.89 -16.92 -23.50
N ALA A 414 -5.01 -16.29 -22.33
CA ALA A 414 -6.23 -16.25 -21.54
C ALA A 414 -7.39 -15.57 -22.30
N ARG A 415 -7.11 -14.53 -23.09
CA ARG A 415 -8.09 -13.86 -23.95
C ARG A 415 -8.63 -14.79 -25.03
N GLU A 416 -7.78 -15.57 -25.68
CA GLU A 416 -8.23 -16.53 -26.70
C GLU A 416 -9.16 -17.58 -26.07
N LEU A 417 -8.77 -18.13 -24.91
CA LEU A 417 -9.61 -19.06 -24.15
C LEU A 417 -10.93 -18.42 -23.71
N TYR A 418 -10.88 -17.17 -23.27
CA TYR A 418 -12.07 -16.43 -22.84
C TYR A 418 -13.02 -16.19 -24.01
N ARG A 419 -12.48 -15.84 -25.18
CA ARG A 419 -13.26 -15.65 -26.41
C ARG A 419 -13.92 -16.95 -26.86
N GLN A 420 -13.15 -18.02 -26.95
CA GLN A 420 -13.65 -19.35 -27.35
C GLN A 420 -14.74 -19.83 -26.41
N SER A 421 -14.52 -19.71 -25.09
CA SER A 421 -15.53 -20.12 -24.10
C SER A 421 -16.77 -19.20 -24.12
N HIS A 422 -16.60 -17.89 -24.05
CA HIS A 422 -17.69 -16.96 -23.79
C HIS A 422 -18.54 -16.65 -25.04
N ASP A 423 -17.93 -16.51 -26.23
CA ASP A 423 -18.66 -16.16 -27.45
C ASP A 423 -19.47 -17.33 -27.99
N LEU A 424 -18.96 -18.56 -27.86
CA LEU A 424 -19.65 -19.76 -28.34
C LEU A 424 -20.74 -20.25 -27.36
N LYS A 425 -20.79 -19.71 -26.14
CA LYS A 425 -21.70 -20.15 -25.05
C LYS A 425 -21.68 -21.66 -24.80
N GLU A 426 -20.65 -22.38 -25.25
CA GLU A 426 -20.53 -23.84 -25.13
C GLU A 426 -20.59 -24.29 -23.68
N TRP A 427 -20.00 -23.48 -22.78
CA TRP A 427 -20.07 -23.69 -21.34
C TRP A 427 -21.50 -23.78 -20.80
N LYS A 428 -22.49 -23.09 -21.39
CA LYS A 428 -23.88 -23.18 -20.92
C LYS A 428 -24.46 -24.58 -21.14
N LYS A 429 -24.19 -25.17 -22.30
CA LYS A 429 -24.69 -26.50 -22.64
C LYS A 429 -23.99 -27.56 -21.79
N ASP A 430 -22.68 -27.52 -21.76
CA ASP A 430 -21.88 -28.54 -21.09
C ASP A 430 -22.01 -28.49 -19.57
N LEU A 431 -22.15 -27.29 -19.00
CA LEU A 431 -22.37 -27.15 -17.56
C LEU A 431 -23.80 -27.51 -17.16
N ILE A 432 -24.83 -27.15 -17.94
CA ILE A 432 -26.19 -27.64 -17.63
C ILE A 432 -26.19 -29.17 -17.62
N MET A 433 -25.51 -29.81 -18.58
CA MET A 433 -25.38 -31.27 -18.63
C MET A 433 -24.56 -31.83 -17.45
N SER A 434 -23.33 -31.35 -17.24
CA SER A 434 -22.45 -31.83 -16.17
C SER A 434 -22.99 -31.53 -14.77
N TRP A 435 -23.73 -30.43 -14.59
CA TRP A 435 -24.34 -30.08 -13.31
C TRP A 435 -25.62 -30.88 -13.07
N CYS A 436 -26.42 -31.14 -14.11
CA CYS A 436 -27.51 -32.12 -14.03
C CYS A 436 -26.95 -33.48 -13.61
N GLU A 437 -25.83 -33.93 -14.18
CA GLU A 437 -25.16 -35.18 -13.81
C GLU A 437 -24.58 -35.16 -12.39
N PHE A 438 -23.91 -34.08 -11.98
CA PHE A 438 -23.36 -33.92 -10.62
C PHE A 438 -24.45 -33.87 -9.54
N VAL A 439 -25.58 -33.20 -9.83
CA VAL A 439 -26.75 -33.16 -8.94
C VAL A 439 -27.46 -34.51 -8.94
N HIS A 440 -27.59 -35.18 -10.11
CA HIS A 440 -28.15 -36.52 -10.23
C HIS A 440 -27.33 -37.56 -9.45
N ALA A 441 -26.00 -37.46 -9.45
CA ALA A 441 -25.11 -38.30 -8.66
C ALA A 441 -25.25 -38.10 -7.14
N ARG A 442 -26.00 -37.07 -6.69
CA ARG A 442 -26.19 -36.76 -5.26
C ARG A 442 -27.64 -36.79 -4.78
N ARG A 443 -28.66 -36.57 -5.62
CA ARG A 443 -30.09 -36.80 -5.33
C ARG A 443 -30.93 -36.97 -6.61
N CYS A 444 -31.62 -38.10 -6.73
CA CYS A 444 -32.71 -38.29 -7.70
C CYS A 444 -33.95 -37.49 -7.26
N THR A 445 -34.38 -36.47 -8.03
CA THR A 445 -35.80 -36.23 -8.42
C THR A 445 -36.09 -34.88 -9.09
N THR A 446 -35.25 -33.84 -9.04
CA THR A 446 -35.68 -32.47 -9.41
C THR A 446 -35.01 -31.78 -10.61
N ALA A 447 -34.23 -32.48 -11.43
CA ALA A 447 -33.45 -31.88 -12.52
C ALA A 447 -34.28 -31.33 -13.70
N ARG A 448 -35.45 -31.90 -13.99
CA ARG A 448 -36.26 -31.50 -15.16
C ARG A 448 -36.84 -30.08 -15.06
N VAL A 449 -36.90 -29.50 -13.86
CA VAL A 449 -37.40 -28.13 -13.60
C VAL A 449 -36.28 -27.08 -13.72
N ALA A 450 -34.99 -27.47 -13.62
CA ALA A 450 -33.85 -26.54 -13.57
C ALA A 450 -33.36 -26.04 -14.95
N ALA A 451 -33.78 -26.69 -16.05
CA ALA A 451 -33.31 -26.41 -17.40
C ALA A 451 -33.98 -25.21 -18.10
N SER A 452 -35.02 -24.59 -17.51
CA SER A 452 -35.73 -23.45 -18.09
C SER A 452 -35.58 -22.18 -17.23
N GLY A 453 -34.51 -21.41 -17.44
CA GLY A 453 -34.34 -20.05 -16.90
C GLY A 453 -34.12 -19.89 -15.39
N CYS A 454 -34.48 -20.88 -14.56
CA CYS A 454 -34.33 -20.86 -13.10
C CYS A 454 -32.93 -21.29 -12.62
N THR A 455 -32.01 -21.63 -13.53
CA THR A 455 -30.69 -22.19 -13.18
C THR A 455 -29.84 -21.21 -12.39
N THR A 456 -29.86 -19.91 -12.71
CA THR A 456 -29.14 -18.88 -11.95
C THR A 456 -29.71 -18.70 -10.54
N LEU A 457 -31.04 -18.60 -10.41
CA LEU A 457 -31.74 -18.53 -9.12
C LEU A 457 -31.51 -19.79 -8.27
N TYR A 458 -31.46 -20.97 -8.89
CA TYR A 458 -31.25 -22.24 -8.20
C TYR A 458 -29.77 -22.47 -7.82
N ILE A 459 -28.82 -22.02 -8.65
CA ILE A 459 -27.38 -21.98 -8.32
C ILE A 459 -27.12 -21.00 -7.18
N GLU A 460 -27.73 -19.81 -7.21
CA GLU A 460 -27.65 -18.84 -6.11
C GLU A 460 -28.28 -19.41 -4.82
N ARG A 461 -29.45 -20.07 -4.92
CA ARG A 461 -30.13 -20.69 -3.77
C ARG A 461 -29.33 -21.85 -3.17
N LEU A 462 -28.72 -22.72 -3.99
CA LEU A 462 -27.83 -23.80 -3.53
C LEU A 462 -26.50 -23.29 -2.99
N ALA A 463 -26.01 -22.14 -3.49
CA ALA A 463 -24.85 -21.47 -2.93
C ALA A 463 -25.14 -20.87 -1.54
N VAL A 464 -26.39 -20.47 -1.26
CA VAL A 464 -26.83 -19.87 0.02
C VAL A 464 -27.22 -20.93 1.05
N GLU A 465 -27.89 -22.02 0.67
CA GLU A 465 -28.50 -22.99 1.62
C GLU A 465 -27.52 -23.99 2.26
N LYS A 466 -26.26 -24.11 1.81
CA LYS A 466 -25.24 -24.99 2.45
C LYS A 466 -23.93 -24.26 2.77
N PRO A 467 -23.83 -23.57 3.93
CA PRO A 467 -22.74 -22.64 4.26
C PRO A 467 -21.33 -23.23 4.44
N GLY A 468 -21.08 -24.50 4.15
CA GLY A 468 -19.76 -25.12 4.40
C GLY A 468 -19.26 -26.12 3.36
N ARG A 469 -20.02 -26.40 2.29
CA ARG A 469 -19.69 -27.51 1.36
C ARG A 469 -19.92 -27.23 -0.14
N GLY A 470 -20.30 -26.00 -0.50
CA GLY A 470 -20.53 -25.62 -1.90
C GLY A 470 -19.26 -25.12 -2.61
N VAL A 471 -19.11 -25.45 -3.90
CA VAL A 471 -18.10 -24.90 -4.83
C VAL A 471 -18.10 -23.35 -4.83
N PHE A 472 -19.24 -22.76 -4.49
CA PHE A 472 -19.52 -21.32 -4.50
C PHE A 472 -19.35 -20.60 -3.15
N MET A 473 -18.97 -21.32 -2.09
CA MET A 473 -18.78 -20.75 -0.74
C MET A 473 -17.36 -20.23 -0.55
N ALA A 474 -17.08 -19.14 -1.24
CA ALA A 474 -16.23 -18.06 -0.75
C ALA A 474 -16.56 -16.86 -1.63
N ARG A 475 -16.82 -15.68 -1.06
CA ARG A 475 -16.98 -14.39 -1.77
C ARG A 475 -15.76 -14.00 -2.66
N ALA A 476 -14.83 -14.93 -2.87
CA ALA A 476 -13.56 -14.81 -3.57
C ALA A 476 -13.66 -15.06 -5.08
N ILE A 477 -14.41 -16.09 -5.52
CA ILE A 477 -14.57 -16.50 -6.94
C ILE A 477 -16.02 -16.25 -7.36
N SER A 478 -16.24 -15.56 -8.49
CA SER A 478 -17.58 -15.41 -9.07
C SER A 478 -17.95 -16.57 -9.99
N LEU A 479 -19.24 -16.71 -10.30
CA LEU A 479 -19.72 -17.72 -11.23
C LEU A 479 -19.04 -17.62 -12.61
N ASP A 480 -18.87 -16.40 -13.13
CA ASP A 480 -18.11 -16.14 -14.37
C ASP A 480 -16.67 -16.64 -14.29
N ASP A 481 -16.02 -16.45 -13.12
CA ASP A 481 -14.66 -16.93 -12.91
C ASP A 481 -14.64 -18.46 -12.93
N THR A 482 -15.59 -19.13 -12.28
CA THR A 482 -15.71 -20.60 -12.29
C THR A 482 -15.85 -21.15 -13.70
N PHE A 483 -16.69 -20.54 -14.54
CA PHE A 483 -16.86 -20.98 -15.93
C PHE A 483 -15.59 -20.83 -16.73
N PHE A 484 -14.96 -19.67 -16.62
CA PHE A 484 -13.71 -19.43 -17.32
C PHE A 484 -12.61 -20.41 -16.89
N ILE A 485 -12.50 -20.68 -15.58
CA ILE A 485 -11.56 -21.67 -15.04
C ILE A 485 -11.87 -23.07 -15.59
N CYS A 486 -13.13 -23.52 -15.61
CA CYS A 486 -13.49 -24.82 -16.19
C CYS A 486 -13.07 -24.92 -17.67
N SER A 487 -13.32 -23.87 -18.45
CA SER A 487 -12.90 -23.83 -19.87
C SER A 487 -11.39 -23.86 -20.03
N SER A 488 -10.65 -23.10 -19.22
CA SER A 488 -9.19 -23.13 -19.21
C SER A 488 -8.65 -24.51 -18.82
N THR A 489 -9.22 -25.13 -17.78
CA THR A 489 -8.83 -26.47 -17.35
C THR A 489 -9.09 -27.51 -18.43
N ARG A 490 -10.25 -27.48 -19.07
CA ARG A 490 -10.58 -28.40 -20.17
C ARG A 490 -9.63 -28.24 -21.36
N PHE A 491 -9.34 -27.00 -21.76
CA PHE A 491 -8.38 -26.74 -22.81
C PHE A 491 -6.99 -27.30 -22.47
N PHE A 492 -6.56 -27.13 -21.22
CA PHE A 492 -5.30 -27.69 -20.76
C PHE A 492 -5.32 -29.23 -20.82
N ILE A 493 -6.41 -29.88 -20.37
CA ILE A 493 -6.56 -31.34 -20.45
C ILE A 493 -6.43 -31.84 -21.87
N ILE A 494 -7.09 -31.18 -22.83
CA ILE A 494 -7.02 -31.54 -24.25
C ILE A 494 -5.58 -31.38 -24.76
N THR A 495 -4.90 -30.29 -24.39
CA THR A 495 -3.52 -30.01 -24.84
C THR A 495 -2.51 -30.98 -24.23
N ALA A 496 -2.72 -31.39 -22.98
CA ALA A 496 -1.83 -32.25 -22.20
C ALA A 496 -2.35 -33.69 -22.06
N PHE A 497 -3.22 -34.12 -22.97
CA PHE A 497 -4.03 -35.33 -22.84
C PHE A 497 -3.18 -36.59 -22.60
N SER A 498 -2.15 -36.82 -23.41
CA SER A 498 -1.29 -38.02 -23.30
C SER A 498 -0.59 -38.11 -21.94
N MET A 499 -0.04 -37.00 -21.47
CA MET A 499 0.65 -36.95 -20.18
C MET A 499 -0.32 -37.18 -19.01
N ILE A 500 -1.50 -36.53 -19.03
CA ILE A 500 -2.51 -36.72 -17.98
C ILE A 500 -3.02 -38.16 -17.99
N ARG A 501 -3.26 -38.75 -19.17
CA ARG A 501 -3.66 -40.16 -19.33
C ARG A 501 -2.66 -41.10 -18.68
N GLU A 502 -1.36 -40.92 -18.93
CA GLU A 502 -0.30 -41.74 -18.31
C GLU A 502 -0.33 -41.63 -16.78
N GLN A 503 -0.46 -40.40 -16.25
CA GLN A 503 -0.56 -40.19 -14.80
C GLN A 503 -1.83 -40.82 -14.20
N ILE A 504 -2.96 -40.82 -14.91
CA ILE A 504 -4.19 -41.51 -14.47
C ILE A 504 -3.94 -43.03 -14.40
N ILE A 505 -3.33 -43.61 -15.42
CA ILE A 505 -3.02 -45.04 -15.46
C ILE A 505 -2.08 -45.41 -14.31
N GLU A 506 -1.02 -44.63 -14.09
CA GLU A 506 -0.07 -44.84 -12.99
C GLU A 506 -0.77 -44.73 -11.62
N ALA A 507 -1.58 -43.70 -11.42
CA ALA A 507 -2.34 -43.51 -10.19
C ALA A 507 -3.28 -44.70 -9.94
N LEU A 508 -4.00 -45.18 -10.96
CA LEU A 508 -4.90 -46.33 -10.85
C LEU A 508 -4.14 -47.65 -10.61
N ALA A 509 -2.97 -47.85 -11.22
CA ALA A 509 -2.12 -49.02 -10.97
C ALA A 509 -1.63 -49.07 -9.51
N SER A 510 -1.42 -47.91 -8.89
CA SER A 510 -1.02 -47.82 -7.47
C SER A 510 -2.15 -48.13 -6.47
N ARG A 511 -3.40 -48.33 -6.94
CA ARG A 511 -4.58 -48.56 -6.10
C ARG A 511 -4.49 -49.89 -5.34
N ARG A 512 -4.25 -49.82 -4.03
CA ARG A 512 -4.20 -51.01 -3.16
C ARG A 512 -5.61 -51.53 -2.82
N LYS A 513 -5.95 -52.71 -3.37
CA LYS A 513 -7.19 -53.49 -3.15
C LYS A 513 -8.51 -52.72 -3.34
N ALA A 514 -9.57 -53.44 -3.71
CA ALA A 514 -10.90 -52.85 -3.81
C ALA A 514 -11.35 -52.33 -2.43
N VAL A 515 -11.60 -51.02 -2.34
CA VAL A 515 -12.23 -50.44 -1.15
C VAL A 515 -13.70 -50.88 -1.16
N LYS A 516 -14.19 -51.45 -0.06
CA LYS A 516 -15.58 -51.90 0.02
C LYS A 516 -16.52 -50.69 -0.03
N PRO A 517 -17.69 -50.80 -0.69
CA PRO A 517 -18.77 -49.82 -0.57
C PRO A 517 -19.04 -49.55 0.92
N PRO A 518 -19.29 -48.29 1.33
CA PRO A 518 -19.69 -47.12 0.51
C PRO A 518 -18.55 -46.17 0.11
N LEU A 519 -17.29 -46.63 0.10
CA LEU A 519 -16.15 -45.79 -0.24
C LEU A 519 -15.82 -45.89 -1.73
N VAL A 520 -15.74 -44.74 -2.41
CA VAL A 520 -15.40 -44.63 -3.83
C VAL A 520 -14.03 -43.98 -3.98
N THR A 521 -13.10 -44.68 -4.61
CA THR A 521 -11.80 -44.14 -5.02
C THR A 521 -11.89 -43.66 -6.47
N GLN A 522 -11.59 -42.38 -6.68
CA GLN A 522 -11.64 -41.72 -7.99
C GLN A 522 -10.27 -41.07 -8.27
N PRO A 523 -9.78 -41.08 -9.51
CA PRO A 523 -8.69 -40.21 -9.91
C PRO A 523 -9.12 -38.74 -9.89
N VAL A 524 -8.23 -37.88 -9.47
CA VAL A 524 -8.41 -36.43 -9.40
C VAL A 524 -7.28 -35.77 -10.17
N ILE A 525 -7.62 -35.02 -11.21
CA ILE A 525 -6.67 -34.16 -11.92
C ILE A 525 -6.61 -32.82 -11.19
N PHE A 526 -5.48 -32.53 -10.58
CA PHE A 526 -5.20 -31.30 -9.86
C PHE A 526 -4.44 -30.32 -10.75
N PHE A 527 -4.96 -29.10 -10.90
CA PHE A 527 -4.36 -28.01 -11.65
C PHE A 527 -3.94 -26.88 -10.72
N ASP A 528 -2.65 -26.60 -10.66
CA ASP A 528 -2.13 -25.47 -9.91
C ASP A 528 -2.04 -24.22 -10.80
N LEU A 529 -3.03 -23.33 -10.65
CA LEU A 529 -3.05 -22.03 -11.30
C LEU A 529 -2.54 -20.91 -10.37
N THR A 530 -1.91 -21.25 -9.24
CA THR A 530 -1.31 -20.26 -8.33
C THR A 530 0.03 -19.74 -8.86
N ASN A 531 0.70 -20.52 -9.72
CA ASN A 531 1.95 -20.13 -10.39
C ASN A 531 1.99 -20.61 -11.85
N ILE A 532 1.55 -19.75 -12.76
CA ILE A 532 1.29 -20.12 -14.16
C ILE A 532 2.56 -20.05 -15.02
N LEU A 533 3.58 -19.29 -14.60
CA LEU A 533 4.80 -19.13 -15.39
C LEU A 533 5.61 -20.42 -15.52
N SER A 534 5.42 -21.40 -14.62
CA SER A 534 5.99 -22.74 -14.76
C SER A 534 5.15 -23.69 -15.65
N GLY A 535 4.37 -23.16 -16.59
CA GLY A 535 3.57 -23.94 -17.54
C GLY A 535 2.26 -24.53 -16.98
N GLY A 536 1.86 -24.15 -15.77
CA GLY A 536 0.75 -24.79 -15.05
C GLY A 536 1.12 -26.21 -14.61
N ARG A 537 1.13 -26.48 -13.31
CA ARG A 537 1.44 -27.83 -12.82
C ARG A 537 0.15 -28.64 -12.78
N SER A 538 0.11 -29.74 -13.53
CA SER A 538 -0.95 -30.75 -13.39
C SER A 538 -0.39 -31.99 -12.71
N GLN A 539 -1.14 -32.52 -11.75
CA GLN A 539 -0.83 -33.79 -11.09
C GLN A 539 -2.10 -34.62 -10.99
N VAL A 540 -1.97 -35.94 -11.13
CA VAL A 540 -3.09 -36.86 -10.90
C VAL A 540 -2.86 -37.63 -9.61
N TYR A 541 -3.88 -37.69 -8.75
CA TYR A 541 -3.84 -38.46 -7.52
C TYR A 541 -5.17 -39.18 -7.27
N LEU A 542 -5.18 -40.19 -6.40
CA LEU A 542 -6.40 -40.90 -6.03
C LEU A 542 -7.06 -40.29 -4.78
N ARG A 543 -8.35 -39.98 -4.86
CA ARG A 543 -9.16 -39.53 -3.72
C ARG A 543 -10.21 -40.57 -3.37
N THR A 544 -10.21 -41.04 -2.12
CA THR A 544 -11.28 -41.92 -1.62
C THR A 544 -12.29 -41.08 -0.86
N SER A 545 -13.55 -41.13 -1.30
CA SER A 545 -14.66 -40.36 -0.73
C SER A 545 -15.76 -41.31 -0.27
N TYR A 546 -16.40 -41.00 0.87
CA TYR A 546 -17.60 -41.70 1.31
C TYR A 546 -18.79 -41.25 0.47
N MET A 547 -19.38 -42.17 -0.30
CA MET A 547 -20.49 -41.94 -1.20
C MET A 547 -21.50 -43.10 -1.04
N PRO A 548 -22.44 -43.01 -0.08
CA PRO A 548 -23.36 -44.10 0.25
C PRO A 548 -24.30 -44.45 -0.90
N ASP A 549 -24.61 -43.46 -1.75
CA ASP A 549 -25.49 -43.59 -2.92
C ASP A 549 -24.70 -43.65 -4.24
N ALA A 550 -23.43 -44.07 -4.19
CA ALA A 550 -22.59 -44.13 -5.38
C ALA A 550 -23.12 -45.13 -6.42
N THR A 551 -23.42 -44.64 -7.62
CA THR A 551 -23.64 -45.52 -8.77
C THR A 551 -22.34 -46.24 -9.16
N PRO A 552 -22.39 -47.40 -9.84
CA PRO A 552 -21.19 -48.08 -10.36
C PRO A 552 -20.27 -47.15 -11.18
N ARG A 553 -20.87 -46.20 -11.91
CA ARG A 553 -20.14 -45.15 -12.67
C ARG A 553 -19.32 -44.21 -11.79
N ALA A 554 -19.60 -44.10 -10.50
CA ALA A 554 -18.79 -43.26 -9.61
C ALA A 554 -17.32 -43.71 -9.57
N HIS A 555 -17.01 -44.98 -9.85
CA HIS A 555 -15.64 -45.45 -9.97
C HIS A 555 -14.99 -45.14 -11.32
N SER A 556 -15.77 -44.84 -12.36
CA SER A 556 -15.28 -44.49 -13.71
C SER A 556 -15.14 -42.99 -13.93
N THR A 557 -15.62 -42.17 -13.00
CA THR A 557 -15.52 -40.71 -13.11
C THR A 557 -14.18 -40.21 -12.57
N ILE A 558 -13.60 -39.27 -13.30
CA ILE A 558 -12.42 -38.48 -12.96
C ILE A 558 -12.88 -37.10 -12.49
N LEU A 559 -12.36 -36.65 -11.35
CA LEU A 559 -12.65 -35.32 -10.83
C LEU A 559 -11.57 -34.33 -11.25
N SER A 560 -11.95 -33.05 -11.37
CA SER A 560 -10.99 -31.96 -11.58
C SER A 560 -10.94 -31.05 -10.36
N GLU A 561 -9.75 -30.78 -9.86
CA GLU A 561 -9.47 -29.81 -8.81
C GLU A 561 -8.55 -28.71 -9.31
N VAL A 562 -8.79 -27.47 -8.87
CA VAL A 562 -7.97 -26.33 -9.24
C VAL A 562 -7.54 -25.59 -7.99
N ALA A 563 -6.24 -25.35 -7.84
CA ALA A 563 -5.68 -24.39 -6.90
C ALA A 563 -5.58 -23.02 -7.56
N LEU A 564 -6.15 -22.01 -6.90
CA LEU A 564 -6.24 -20.64 -7.40
C LEU A 564 -5.75 -19.67 -6.34
N ARG A 565 -5.04 -18.63 -6.77
CA ARG A 565 -4.70 -17.52 -5.89
C ARG A 565 -5.85 -16.51 -5.84
N ALA A 566 -6.41 -16.28 -4.66
CA ALA A 566 -7.49 -15.34 -4.42
C ALA A 566 -7.14 -14.41 -3.26
N GLY A 567 -6.42 -13.33 -3.58
CA GLY A 567 -5.84 -12.40 -2.62
C GLY A 567 -4.88 -13.11 -1.67
N LYS A 568 -5.19 -13.05 -0.36
CA LYS A 568 -4.39 -13.67 0.71
C LYS A 568 -4.46 -15.20 0.78
N HIS A 569 -5.39 -15.80 0.07
CA HIS A 569 -5.63 -17.24 0.14
C HIS A 569 -5.19 -17.92 -1.15
N SER A 570 -4.50 -19.05 -1.01
CA SER A 570 -4.56 -20.10 -2.02
C SER A 570 -5.77 -20.98 -1.70
N ILE A 571 -6.63 -21.19 -2.69
CA ILE A 571 -7.83 -22.00 -2.52
C ILE A 571 -7.80 -23.16 -3.51
N THR A 572 -7.88 -24.38 -2.99
CA THR A 572 -8.10 -25.58 -3.81
C THR A 572 -9.58 -25.91 -3.82
N LYS A 573 -10.15 -26.08 -5.02
CA LYS A 573 -11.57 -26.39 -5.20
C LYS A 573 -11.75 -27.43 -6.28
N THR A 574 -12.62 -28.41 -6.00
CA THR A 574 -13.18 -29.27 -7.05
C THR A 574 -14.10 -28.42 -7.92
N ILE A 575 -13.79 -28.35 -9.22
CA ILE A 575 -14.59 -27.64 -10.21
C ILE A 575 -15.63 -28.59 -10.80
N PRO A 576 -16.77 -28.08 -11.32
CA PRO A 576 -17.80 -28.91 -11.96
C PRO A 576 -17.34 -29.33 -13.37
N LEU A 577 -16.24 -30.07 -13.44
CA LEU A 577 -15.70 -30.71 -14.63
C LEU A 577 -15.45 -32.18 -14.27
N ILE A 578 -16.43 -33.02 -14.59
CA ILE A 578 -16.37 -34.48 -14.47
C ILE A 578 -16.03 -35.03 -15.83
N LEU A 579 -15.07 -35.96 -15.88
CA LEU A 579 -14.68 -36.68 -17.09
C LEU A 579 -14.85 -38.18 -16.82
N ASP A 580 -14.98 -38.98 -17.86
CA ASP A 580 -15.01 -40.44 -17.72
C ASP A 580 -13.66 -41.06 -18.09
N LEU A 581 -13.31 -42.19 -17.47
CA LEU A 581 -12.12 -42.98 -17.85
C LEU A 581 -12.15 -43.37 -19.33
N GLU A 582 -13.36 -43.58 -19.89
CA GLU A 582 -13.57 -43.88 -21.30
C GLU A 582 -13.13 -42.71 -22.21
N ASP A 583 -13.28 -41.46 -21.77
CA ASP A 583 -12.78 -40.28 -22.51
C ASP A 583 -11.26 -40.31 -22.68
N PHE A 584 -10.57 -41.03 -21.78
CA PHE A 584 -9.13 -41.26 -21.80
C PHE A 584 -8.74 -42.60 -22.44
N GLY A 585 -9.70 -43.35 -23.00
CA GLY A 585 -9.47 -44.69 -23.54
C GLY A 585 -8.94 -45.66 -22.47
N ILE A 586 -9.43 -45.54 -21.24
CA ILE A 586 -9.12 -46.42 -20.11
C ILE A 586 -10.38 -47.23 -19.80
N SER A 587 -10.39 -48.50 -20.16
CA SER A 587 -11.43 -49.43 -19.72
C SER A 587 -11.14 -49.91 -18.30
N GLN A 588 -12.18 -50.06 -17.48
CA GLN A 588 -12.08 -50.57 -16.11
C GLN A 588 -11.70 -52.05 -16.03
#